data_AF-E6QN10-F1
#
_entry.id   AF-E6QN10-F1
#
_cell.length_a   1.000
_cell.length_b   1.000
_cell.length_c   1.000
_cell.angle_alpha   90.00
_cell.angle_beta   90.00
_cell.angle_gamma   90.00
#
_symmetry.space_group_name_H-M   'P 1'
#
loop_
_entity.id
_entity.type
_entity.pdbx_description
1 polymer ?
#
loop_
_entity_poly.entity_id
_entity_poly.type
_entity_poly.pdbx_seq_one_letter_code
_entity_poly.pdbx_strand_id
1 'polypeptide(L)'
;MPTRNVNLTDELEGFVSSRVKSGQYDNASEVIRAALRSLDREEREYEARILALQSAIDAGDGSGMARGDVFARVRKSLHAATARGK
;
A
#
# COMPACT_ATOMS: atom_id res chain seq x y z
N MET A 1 6.13 -28.89 -5.91
CA MET A 1 6.77 -27.56 -5.78
C MET A 1 8.27 -27.76 -5.69
N PRO A 2 9.10 -26.91 -6.33
CA PRO A 2 10.55 -26.99 -6.16
C PRO A 2 10.94 -26.71 -4.71
N THR A 3 11.89 -27.47 -4.17
CA THR A 3 12.42 -27.32 -2.81
C THR A 3 13.69 -26.48 -2.84
N ARG A 4 13.82 -25.55 -1.90
CA ARG A 4 15.04 -24.76 -1.74
C ARG A 4 15.41 -24.71 -0.25
N ASN A 5 16.65 -25.06 0.06
CA ASN A 5 17.17 -24.94 1.42
C ASN A 5 17.62 -23.49 1.66
N VAL A 6 17.22 -22.93 2.79
CA VAL A 6 17.58 -21.58 3.21
C VAL A 6 18.06 -21.64 4.66
N ASN A 7 19.10 -20.87 4.97
CA ASN A 7 19.56 -20.71 6.33
C ASN A 7 18.80 -19.54 6.95
N LEU A 8 18.23 -19.77 8.13
CA LEU A 8 17.55 -18.75 8.92
C LEU A 8 18.46 -18.29 10.05
N THR A 9 18.33 -17.04 10.45
CA THR A 9 18.87 -16.57 11.73
C THR A 9 18.05 -17.16 12.87
N ASP A 10 18.62 -17.22 14.07
CA ASP A 10 17.93 -17.75 15.27
C ASP A 10 16.60 -17.02 15.54
N GLU A 11 16.56 -15.71 15.28
CA GLU A 11 15.35 -14.89 15.41
C GLU A 11 14.24 -15.34 14.44
N LEU A 12 14.58 -15.56 13.17
CA LEU A 12 13.63 -16.00 12.16
C LEU A 12 13.14 -17.43 12.41
N GLU A 13 14.03 -18.31 12.86
CA GLU A 13 13.66 -19.66 13.28
C GLU A 13 12.69 -19.63 14.46
N GLY A 14 12.96 -18.80 15.48
CA GLY A 14 12.07 -18.59 16.62
C GLY A 14 10.69 -18.08 16.19
N PHE A 15 10.66 -17.11 15.27
CA PHE A 15 9.41 -16.61 14.68
C PHE A 15 8.64 -17.73 13.97
N VAL A 16 9.27 -18.45 13.04
CA VAL A 16 8.62 -19.54 12.28
C VAL A 16 8.09 -20.62 13.21
N SER A 17 8.93 -21.07 14.14
CA SER A 17 8.56 -22.06 15.17
C SER A 17 7.36 -21.61 16.00
N SER A 18 7.27 -20.32 16.38
CA SER A 18 6.13 -19.81 17.15
C SER A 18 4.80 -19.88 16.37
N ARG A 19 4.84 -19.61 15.06
CA ARG A 19 3.67 -19.59 14.18
C ARG A 19 3.16 -20.99 13.84
N VAL A 20 4.06 -21.97 13.77
CA VAL A 20 3.67 -23.38 13.64
C VAL A 20 3.12 -23.90 14.98
N LYS A 21 3.79 -23.60 16.10
CA LYS A 21 3.31 -24.02 17.44
C LYS A 21 1.95 -23.44 17.82
N SER A 22 1.60 -22.26 17.31
CA SER A 22 0.27 -21.67 17.51
C SER A 22 -0.83 -22.36 16.71
N GLY A 23 -0.49 -23.27 15.80
CA GLY A 23 -1.44 -23.96 14.91
C GLY A 23 -1.95 -23.09 13.76
N GLN A 24 -1.36 -21.90 13.54
CA GLN A 24 -1.77 -21.04 12.43
C GLN A 24 -1.28 -21.58 11.07
N TYR A 25 -0.22 -22.38 11.08
CA TYR A 25 0.37 -23.00 9.90
C TYR A 25 0.83 -24.42 10.24
N ASP A 26 0.75 -25.33 9.27
CA ASP A 26 1.08 -26.75 9.51
C ASP A 26 2.59 -26.99 9.51
N ASN A 27 3.37 -26.14 8.83
CA ASN A 27 4.81 -26.29 8.69
C ASN A 27 5.54 -24.98 8.36
N ALA A 28 6.87 -24.98 8.54
CA ALA A 28 7.73 -23.83 8.26
C ALA A 28 7.63 -23.33 6.82
N SER A 29 7.49 -24.24 5.84
CA SER A 29 7.40 -23.86 4.43
C SER A 29 6.11 -23.07 4.12
N GLU A 30 5.02 -23.30 4.86
CA GLU A 30 3.81 -22.48 4.74
C GLU A 30 3.99 -21.08 5.29
N VAL A 31 4.63 -20.96 6.46
CA VAL A 31 4.96 -19.66 7.05
C VAL A 31 5.81 -18.84 6.08
N ILE A 32 6.87 -19.44 5.52
CA ILE A 32 7.77 -18.79 4.57
C ILE A 32 7.02 -18.38 3.30
N ARG A 33 6.16 -19.26 2.74
CA ARG A 33 5.34 -18.91 1.56
C ARG A 33 4.37 -17.77 1.86
N ALA A 34 3.74 -17.77 3.03
CA ALA A 34 2.83 -16.70 3.43
C ALA A 34 3.58 -15.36 3.59
N ALA A 35 4.77 -15.38 4.19
CA ALA A 35 5.62 -14.20 4.33
C ALA A 35 6.04 -13.65 2.97
N LEU A 36 6.52 -14.50 2.05
CA LEU A 36 6.92 -14.09 0.70
C LEU A 36 5.74 -13.52 -0.10
N ARG A 37 4.54 -14.08 0.05
CA ARG A 37 3.32 -13.51 -0.56
C ARG A 37 2.95 -12.16 0.04
N SER A 38 3.22 -11.93 1.33
CA SER A 38 3.01 -10.60 1.93
C SER A 38 3.98 -9.59 1.37
N LEU A 39 5.27 -9.97 1.30
CA LEU A 39 6.31 -9.13 0.73
C LEU A 39 5.99 -8.72 -0.71
N ASP A 40 5.62 -9.67 -1.58
CA ASP A 40 5.24 -9.37 -2.98
C ASP A 40 4.03 -8.42 -3.06
N ARG A 41 3.04 -8.57 -2.17
CA ARG A 41 1.90 -7.63 -2.12
C ARG A 41 2.33 -6.24 -1.67
N GLU A 42 3.14 -6.15 -0.64
CA GLU A 42 3.64 -4.88 -0.10
C GLU A 42 4.49 -4.13 -1.14
N GLU A 43 5.37 -4.85 -1.85
CA GLU A 43 6.18 -4.29 -2.94
C GLU A 43 5.30 -3.76 -4.08
N ARG A 44 4.30 -4.54 -4.53
CA ARG A 44 3.35 -4.11 -5.57
C ARG A 44 2.51 -2.91 -5.16
N GLU A 45 2.03 -2.88 -3.92
CA GLU A 45 1.30 -1.74 -3.39
C GLU A 45 2.18 -0.50 -3.33
N TYR A 46 3.44 -0.65 -2.93
CA TYR A 46 4.39 0.45 -2.90
C TYR A 46 4.65 1.02 -4.31
N GLU A 47 4.93 0.16 -5.29
CA GLU A 47 5.10 0.56 -6.69
C GLU A 47 3.86 1.28 -7.24
N ALA A 48 2.66 0.74 -6.98
CA ALA A 48 1.41 1.37 -7.40
C ALA A 48 1.21 2.76 -6.76
N ARG A 49 1.57 2.93 -5.48
CA ARG A 49 1.51 4.23 -4.80
C ARG A 49 2.47 5.24 -5.41
N ILE A 50 3.70 4.81 -5.73
CA ILE A 50 4.68 5.68 -6.39
C ILE A 50 4.18 6.12 -7.77
N LEU A 51 3.67 5.21 -8.59
CA LEU A 51 3.12 5.53 -9.91
C LEU A 51 1.92 6.50 -9.81
N ALA A 52 1.03 6.27 -8.84
CA ALA A 52 -0.11 7.16 -8.61
C ALA A 52 0.35 8.57 -8.20
N LEU A 53 1.37 8.68 -7.35
CA LEU A 53 1.93 9.97 -6.93
C LEU A 53 2.60 10.70 -8.10
N GLN A 54 3.41 9.99 -8.90
CA GLN A 54 4.04 10.55 -10.10
C GLN A 54 2.99 11.09 -11.07
N SER A 55 1.95 10.29 -11.35
CA SER A 55 0.86 10.73 -12.23
C SER A 55 0.11 11.95 -11.68
N ALA A 56 -0.09 12.04 -10.36
CA ALA A 56 -0.71 13.20 -9.72
C ALA A 56 0.16 14.45 -9.81
N ILE A 57 1.49 14.30 -9.69
CA ILE A 57 2.45 15.40 -9.88
C ILE A 57 2.41 15.89 -11.33
N ASP A 58 2.51 14.98 -12.31
CA ASP A 58 2.46 15.33 -13.74
C ASP A 58 1.15 16.05 -14.09
N ALA A 59 0.02 15.59 -13.55
CA ALA A 59 -1.27 16.23 -13.73
C ALA A 59 -1.31 17.63 -13.08
N GLY A 60 -0.70 17.78 -11.91
CA GLY A 60 -0.55 19.06 -11.22
C GLY A 60 0.30 20.05 -12.02
N ASP A 61 1.47 19.64 -12.48
CA ASP A 61 2.38 20.45 -13.29
C ASP A 61 1.74 20.87 -14.63
N GLY A 62 1.03 19.93 -15.27
CA GLY A 62 0.27 20.18 -16.50
C GLY A 62 -0.97 21.06 -16.30
N SER A 63 -1.47 21.24 -15.08
CA SER A 63 -2.69 22.04 -14.81
C SER A 63 -2.47 23.55 -14.87
N GLY A 64 -1.21 24.00 -14.83
CA GLY A 64 -0.83 25.40 -14.87
C GLY A 64 -1.14 26.17 -13.58
N MET A 65 -0.70 27.44 -13.52
CA MET A 65 -0.93 28.26 -12.34
C MET A 65 -2.37 28.77 -12.27
N ALA A 66 -3.04 28.48 -11.16
CA ALA A 66 -4.36 28.99 -10.90
C ALA A 66 -4.33 30.53 -10.77
N ARG A 67 -5.27 31.19 -11.45
CA ARG A 67 -5.40 32.66 -11.44
C ARG A 67 -6.50 33.12 -10.49
N GLY A 68 -6.30 34.29 -9.89
CA GLY A 68 -7.27 34.92 -8.99
C GLY A 68 -7.39 34.21 -7.64
N ASP A 69 -8.44 34.54 -6.88
CA ASP A 69 -8.68 33.93 -5.56
C ASP A 69 -9.30 32.53 -5.71
N VAL A 70 -8.44 31.51 -5.68
CA VAL A 70 -8.82 30.09 -5.79
C VAL A 70 -9.72 29.68 -4.62
N PHE A 71 -9.38 30.10 -3.40
CA PHE A 71 -10.12 29.69 -2.20
C PHE A 71 -11.52 30.33 -2.15
N ALA A 72 -11.69 31.57 -2.62
CA ALA A 72 -13.02 32.15 -2.77
C ALA A 72 -13.90 31.35 -3.74
N ARG A 73 -13.34 30.90 -4.87
CA ARG A 73 -14.07 30.06 -5.84
C ARG A 73 -14.46 28.70 -5.25
N VAL A 74 -13.54 28.05 -4.52
CA VAL A 74 -13.81 26.77 -3.86
C VAL A 74 -14.87 26.91 -2.76
N ARG A 75 -14.80 27.94 -1.91
CA ARG A 75 -15.85 28.19 -0.91
C ARG A 75 -17.20 28.40 -1.56
N LYS A 76 -17.26 29.19 -2.64
CA LYS A 76 -18.51 29.45 -3.39
C LYS A 76 -19.11 28.16 -3.98
N SER A 77 -18.29 27.28 -4.55
CA SER A 77 -18.78 26.02 -5.12
C SER A 77 -19.29 25.05 -4.04
N LEU A 78 -18.61 24.96 -2.88
CA LEU A 78 -19.06 24.14 -1.75
C LEU A 78 -20.39 24.62 -1.16
N HIS A 79 -20.57 25.94 -1.00
CA HIS A 79 -21.86 26.51 -0.55
C HIS A 79 -22.98 26.28 -1.58
N ALA A 80 -22.68 26.34 -2.89
CA ALA A 80 -23.67 26.07 -3.93
C ALA A 80 -24.04 24.58 -4.09
N ALA A 81 -23.15 23.66 -3.69
CA ALA A 81 -23.42 22.22 -3.67
C ALA A 81 -24.30 21.83 -2.47
N THR A 82 -24.02 22.40 -1.30
CA THR A 82 -24.81 22.19 -0.07
C THR A 82 -26.22 22.78 -0.17
N ALA A 83 -26.40 23.88 -0.92
CA ALA A 83 -27.73 24.45 -1.19
C ALA A 83 -28.58 23.63 -2.19
N ARG A 84 -27.97 22.75 -2.99
CA ARG A 84 -28.65 21.92 -4.01
C ARG A 84 -29.11 20.55 -3.49
N GLY A 85 -28.66 20.15 -2.30
CA GLY A 85 -29.04 18.89 -1.64
C GLY A 85 -30.19 19.04 -0.64
N LYS A 86 -30.91 20.16 -0.67
CA LYS A 86 -32.07 20.44 0.19
C LYS A 86 -33.33 20.63 -0.66
#